data_AF-A0A4R4WV98-F1
#
_entry.id   AF-A0A4R4WV98-F1
#
_cell.length_a   1.000
_cell.length_b   1.000
_cell.length_c   1.000
_cell.angle_alpha   90.00
_cell.angle_beta   90.00
_cell.angle_gamma   90.00
#
_symmetry.space_group_name_H-M   'P 1'
#
loop_
_entity.id
_entity.type
_entity.pdbx_description
1 polymer ?
#
loop_
_entity_poly.entity_id
_entity_poly.type
_entity_poly.pdbx_seq_one_letter_code
_entity_poly.pdbx_strand_id
1 'polypeptide(L)'
;MNAVPEPTELPEPFRCLADLADGPASVERVKRLTEALAAVPELQRWLREQRQTTVRMLHERDGVSYTHIAGQVGVTPERISAIARGHSRSGRRGRRGAGVRDQSEAL
;
A
#
# COMPACT_ATOMS: atom_id res chain seq x y z
N MET A 1 25.07 25.58 3.56
CA MET A 1 23.90 25.14 4.36
C MET A 1 22.92 24.50 3.40
N ASN A 2 22.73 23.17 3.47
CA ASN A 2 21.68 22.50 2.69
C ASN A 2 20.35 22.69 3.43
N ALA A 3 19.35 23.26 2.75
CA ALA A 3 18.01 23.39 3.31
C ALA A 3 17.44 21.99 3.55
N VAL A 4 16.93 21.74 4.75
CA VAL A 4 16.12 20.55 5.03
C VAL A 4 14.78 20.79 4.32
N PRO A 5 14.36 19.93 3.39
CA PRO A 5 13.07 20.11 2.72
C PRO A 5 11.93 20.04 3.76
N GLU A 6 10.98 20.97 3.65
CA GLU A 6 9.77 20.97 4.48
C GLU A 6 9.03 19.63 4.31
N PRO A 7 8.60 18.98 5.41
CA PRO A 7 7.91 17.70 5.33
C PRO A 7 6.56 17.87 4.62
N THR A 8 6.32 17.05 3.60
CA THR A 8 5.02 16.98 2.94
C THR A 8 3.95 16.55 3.94
N GLU A 9 2.82 17.27 3.97
CA GLU A 9 1.69 16.92 4.83
C GLU A 9 1.19 15.49 4.57
N LEU A 10 0.81 14.78 5.64
CA LEU A 10 0.22 13.45 5.50
C LEU A 10 -1.13 13.53 4.75
N PRO A 11 -1.33 12.73 3.70
CA PRO A 11 -2.60 12.72 2.96
C PRO A 11 -3.72 12.13 3.83
N GLU A 12 -4.94 12.66 3.69
CA GLU A 12 -6.14 11.94 4.10
C GLU A 12 -6.24 10.64 3.28
N PRO A 13 -6.50 9.45 3.86
CA PRO A 13 -7.08 9.10 5.17
C PRO A 13 -6.06 8.77 6.28
N PHE A 14 -4.78 9.06 6.07
CA PHE A 14 -3.69 8.61 6.96
C PHE A 14 -3.29 9.63 8.02
N ARG A 15 -4.03 10.74 8.18
CA ARG A 15 -3.69 11.78 9.17
C ARG A 15 -3.56 11.25 10.60
N CYS A 16 -4.27 10.18 10.96
CA CYS A 16 -4.15 9.52 12.26
C CYS A 16 -2.75 8.94 12.55
N LEU A 17 -1.88 8.83 11.53
CA LEU A 17 -0.50 8.38 11.67
C LEU A 17 0.48 9.52 11.96
N ALA A 18 0.02 10.77 12.08
CA ALA A 18 0.86 11.94 12.34
C ALA A 18 1.79 11.75 13.55
N ASP A 19 1.27 11.14 14.62
CA ASP A 19 2.00 10.87 15.87
C ASP A 19 3.27 10.02 15.67
N LEU A 20 3.37 9.24 14.60
CA LEU A 20 4.59 8.49 14.26
C LEU A 20 5.75 9.42 13.90
N ALA A 21 5.44 10.59 13.36
CA ALA A 21 6.39 11.62 12.98
C ALA A 21 6.52 12.74 14.03
N ASP A 22 5.81 12.66 15.16
CA ASP A 22 5.89 13.69 16.19
C ASP A 22 7.16 13.59 17.05
N GLY A 23 7.56 14.75 17.56
CA GLY A 23 8.71 14.92 18.45
C GLY A 23 10.04 15.19 17.74
N PRO A 24 11.10 15.46 18.51
CA PRO A 24 12.41 15.80 17.96
C PRO A 24 13.02 14.64 17.16
N ALA A 25 13.94 14.97 16.27
CA ALA A 25 14.73 13.96 15.56
C ALA A 25 15.49 13.10 16.57
N SER A 26 15.23 11.78 16.55
CA SER A 26 15.84 10.82 17.46
C SER A 26 15.94 9.45 16.79
N VAL A 27 16.86 8.61 17.28
CA VAL A 27 17.01 7.22 16.81
C VAL A 27 15.70 6.44 17.00
N GLU A 28 14.99 6.68 18.10
CA GLU A 28 13.71 6.04 18.37
C GLU A 28 12.63 6.44 17.36
N ARG A 29 12.61 7.71 16.92
CA ARG A 29 11.71 8.15 15.84
C ARG A 29 12.05 7.45 14.52
N VAL A 30 13.33 7.30 14.18
CA VAL A 30 13.76 6.55 12.98
C VAL A 30 13.32 5.09 13.06
N LYS A 31 13.46 4.44 14.21
CA LYS A 31 13.03 3.06 14.42
C LYS A 31 11.53 2.89 14.20
N ARG A 32 10.69 3.71 14.85
CA ARG A 32 9.23 3.69 14.69
C ARG A 32 8.80 3.90 13.23
N LEU A 33 9.41 4.86 12.53
CA LEU A 33 9.14 5.10 11.11
C LEU A 33 9.57 3.91 10.24
N THR A 34 10.69 3.27 10.55
CA THR A 34 11.20 2.11 9.82
C THR A 34 10.27 0.91 9.97
N GLU A 35 9.80 0.64 11.19
CA GLU A 35 8.82 -0.42 11.48
C GLU A 35 7.49 -0.16 10.77
N ALA A 36 7.01 1.09 10.78
CA ALA A 36 5.79 1.47 10.08
C ALA A 36 5.91 1.27 8.55
N LEU A 37 7.03 1.68 7.96
CA LEU A 37 7.31 1.46 6.53
C LEU A 37 7.39 -0.02 6.18
N ALA A 38 7.99 -0.84 7.05
CA ALA A 38 8.11 -2.27 6.85
C ALA A 38 6.75 -2.99 6.82
N ALA A 39 5.74 -2.46 7.51
CA ALA A 39 4.38 -3.02 7.57
C ALA A 39 3.46 -2.58 6.41
N VAL A 40 3.89 -1.62 5.57
CA VAL A 40 3.08 -1.11 4.45
C VAL A 40 2.69 -2.21 3.44
N PRO A 41 3.57 -3.16 3.04
CA PRO A 41 3.18 -4.22 2.12
C PRO A 41 2.03 -5.10 2.65
N GLU A 42 2.05 -5.43 3.93
CA GLU A 42 0.99 -6.19 4.61
C GLU A 42 -0.30 -5.38 4.64
N LEU A 43 -0.23 -4.09 5.01
CA LEU A 43 -1.39 -3.19 4.98
C LEU A 43 -1.98 -3.10 3.57
N GLN A 44 -1.14 -2.92 2.54
CA GLN A 44 -1.59 -2.87 1.15
C GLN A 44 -2.27 -4.17 0.71
N ARG A 45 -1.74 -5.32 1.14
CA ARG A 45 -2.35 -6.62 0.87
C ARG A 45 -3.73 -6.70 1.53
N TRP A 46 -3.82 -6.40 2.82
CA TRP A 46 -5.08 -6.42 3.56
C TRP A 46 -6.12 -5.49 2.93
N LEU A 47 -5.76 -4.24 2.60
CA LEU A 47 -6.67 -3.29 1.95
C LEU A 47 -7.19 -3.80 0.59
N ARG A 48 -6.35 -4.49 -0.19
CA ARG A 48 -6.77 -5.09 -1.48
C ARG A 48 -7.78 -6.23 -1.26
N GLU A 49 -7.53 -7.07 -0.27
CA GLU A 49 -8.42 -8.18 0.11
C GLU A 49 -9.76 -7.63 0.61
N GLN A 50 -9.75 -6.64 1.51
CA GLN A 50 -10.98 -5.98 1.97
C GLN A 50 -11.75 -5.36 0.81
N ARG A 51 -11.08 -4.60 -0.06
CA ARG A 51 -11.74 -4.00 -1.23
C ARG A 51 -12.37 -5.04 -2.14
N GLN A 52 -11.67 -6.16 -2.40
CA GLN A 52 -12.24 -7.25 -3.18
C GLN A 52 -13.50 -7.81 -2.53
N THR A 53 -13.44 -8.13 -1.23
CA THR A 53 -14.57 -8.66 -0.47
C THR A 53 -15.76 -7.71 -0.50
N THR A 54 -15.54 -6.41 -0.25
CA THR A 54 -16.61 -5.39 -0.30
C THR A 54 -17.25 -5.30 -1.67
N VAL A 55 -16.47 -5.25 -2.75
CA VAL A 55 -17.00 -5.21 -4.13
C VAL A 55 -17.84 -6.46 -4.42
N ARG A 56 -17.39 -7.64 -4.00
CA ARG A 56 -18.15 -8.88 -4.18
C ARG A 56 -19.45 -8.86 -3.40
N MET A 57 -19.45 -8.44 -2.14
CA MET A 57 -20.68 -8.34 -1.35
C MET A 57 -21.69 -7.39 -1.98
N LEU A 58 -21.26 -6.19 -2.40
CA LEU A 58 -22.15 -5.23 -3.05
C LEU A 58 -22.80 -5.81 -4.31
N HIS A 59 -22.05 -6.56 -5.11
CA HIS A 59 -22.57 -7.13 -6.35
C HIS A 59 -23.41 -8.38 -6.13
N GLU A 60 -22.87 -9.37 -5.41
CA GLU A 60 -23.44 -10.70 -5.25
C GLU A 60 -24.61 -10.70 -4.24
N ARG A 61 -24.50 -9.94 -3.15
CA ARG A 61 -25.50 -9.90 -2.08
C ARG A 61 -26.49 -8.76 -2.26
N ASP A 62 -25.98 -7.55 -2.53
CA ASP A 62 -26.81 -6.33 -2.53
C ASP A 62 -27.33 -5.98 -3.94
N GLY A 63 -26.98 -6.78 -4.96
CA GLY A 63 -27.47 -6.63 -6.34
C GLY A 63 -26.95 -5.39 -7.06
N VAL A 64 -25.93 -4.71 -6.53
CA VAL A 64 -25.40 -3.47 -7.10
C VAL A 64 -24.57 -3.79 -8.36
N SER A 65 -24.85 -3.08 -9.46
CA SER A 65 -24.11 -3.28 -10.70
C SER A 65 -22.67 -2.75 -10.60
N TYR A 66 -21.73 -3.38 -11.32
CA TYR A 66 -20.35 -2.89 -11.38
C TYR A 66 -20.25 -1.48 -11.96
N THR A 67 -21.14 -1.10 -12.89
CA THR A 67 -21.21 0.25 -13.45
C THR A 67 -21.57 1.28 -12.39
N HIS A 68 -22.51 0.96 -11.50
CA HIS A 68 -22.86 1.85 -10.40
C HIS A 68 -21.69 2.02 -9.42
N ILE A 69 -21.07 0.92 -8.99
CA ILE A 69 -19.90 0.96 -8.08
C ILE A 69 -18.76 1.77 -8.70
N ALA A 70 -18.48 1.55 -9.98
CA ALA A 70 -17.46 2.26 -10.75
C ALA A 70 -17.68 3.78 -10.75
N GLY A 71 -18.92 4.23 -10.97
CA GLY A 71 -19.29 5.64 -10.93
C GLY A 71 -19.06 6.30 -9.57
N GLN A 72 -19.26 5.57 -8.47
CA GLN A 72 -19.08 6.11 -7.12
C GLN A 72 -17.61 6.27 -6.71
N VAL A 73 -16.73 5.38 -7.17
CA VAL A 73 -15.31 5.36 -6.74
C VAL A 73 -14.34 5.92 -7.79
N GLY A 74 -14.85 6.39 -8.93
CA GLY A 74 -14.06 7.05 -9.97
C GLY A 74 -13.13 6.11 -10.75
N VAL A 75 -13.54 4.87 -11.01
CA VAL A 75 -12.79 3.90 -11.83
C VAL A 75 -13.70 3.26 -12.88
N THR A 76 -13.16 2.49 -13.81
CA THR A 76 -13.99 1.84 -14.86
C THR A 76 -14.72 0.59 -14.33
N PRO A 77 -15.87 0.20 -14.92
CA PRO A 77 -16.57 -1.04 -14.56
C PRO A 77 -15.72 -2.29 -14.72
N GLU A 78 -14.85 -2.35 -15.74
CA GLU A 78 -13.91 -3.45 -15.96
C GLU A 78 -12.93 -3.56 -14.79
N ARG A 79 -12.50 -2.42 -14.24
CA ARG A 79 -11.62 -2.39 -13.08
C ARG A 79 -12.30 -2.95 -11.83
N ILE A 80 -13.56 -2.59 -11.59
CA ILE A 80 -14.36 -3.16 -10.49
C ILE A 80 -14.55 -4.66 -10.68
N SER A 81 -14.89 -5.07 -11.90
CA SER A 81 -15.06 -6.48 -12.25
C SER A 81 -13.76 -7.29 -12.06
N ALA A 82 -12.61 -6.73 -12.42
CA ALA A 82 -11.30 -7.34 -12.18
C ALA A 82 -10.99 -7.42 -10.67
N ILE A 83 -11.34 -6.40 -9.89
CA ILE A 83 -11.18 -6.41 -8.43
C ILE A 83 -12.03 -7.52 -7.80
N ALA A 84 -13.30 -7.65 -8.19
CA ALA A 84 -14.19 -8.69 -7.69
C ALA A 84 -13.60 -10.10 -7.92
N ARG A 85 -13.04 -10.33 -9.11
CA ARG A 85 -12.36 -11.59 -9.48
C ARG A 85 -10.97 -11.76 -8.86
N GLY A 86 -10.48 -10.84 -8.03
CA GLY A 86 -9.14 -10.91 -7.44
C GLY A 86 -7.99 -10.60 -8.40
N HIS A 87 -8.28 -10.11 -9.60
CA HIS A 87 -7.29 -9.64 -10.58
C HIS A 87 -6.87 -8.20 -10.27
N SER A 88 -6.47 -7.95 -9.02
CA SER A 88 -5.68 -6.76 -8.74
C SER A 88 -4.32 -6.99 -9.39
N ARG A 89 -3.87 -6.08 -10.27
CA ARG A 89 -2.50 -6.07 -10.80
C ARG A 89 -1.53 -5.98 -9.63
N SER A 90 -1.22 -7.10 -8.98
CA SER A 90 -0.07 -7.25 -8.11
C SER A 90 1.13 -7.16 -9.03
N GLY A 91 1.85 -6.04 -8.97
CA GLY A 91 3.05 -5.83 -9.74
C GLY A 91 3.95 -7.06 -9.65
N ARG A 92 4.19 -7.69 -10.81
CA ARG A 92 5.39 -8.42 -11.20
C ARG A 92 6.19 -9.03 -10.03
N ARG A 93 5.66 -10.08 -9.40
CA ARG A 93 6.48 -11.05 -8.67
C ARG A 93 7.16 -11.93 -9.73
N GLY A 94 8.27 -11.45 -10.26
CA GLY A 94 9.02 -12.16 -11.30
C GLY A 94 10.30 -11.45 -11.68
N ARG A 95 11.43 -11.98 -11.19
CA ARG A 95 12.83 -11.69 -11.56
C ARG A 95 13.45 -10.37 -11.07
N ARG A 96 13.94 -10.38 -9.84
CA ARG A 96 15.29 -9.96 -9.40
C ARG A 96 15.57 -10.82 -8.18
N GLY A 97 16.59 -11.63 -8.04
CA GLY A 97 17.82 -11.87 -8.78
C GLY A 97 18.66 -12.68 -7.80
N ALA A 98 18.62 -14.00 -7.94
CA ALA A 98 19.57 -14.88 -7.27
C ALA A 98 20.96 -14.48 -7.76
N GLY A 99 21.78 -13.97 -6.85
CA GLY A 99 23.08 -13.40 -7.15
C GLY A 99 23.81 -12.94 -5.91
N VAL A 100 23.79 -13.75 -4.85
CA VAL A 100 24.83 -13.66 -3.81
C VAL A 100 26.05 -14.32 -4.43
N ARG A 101 26.94 -13.49 -4.99
CA ARG A 101 28.31 -13.89 -5.30
C ARG A 101 29.05 -13.99 -3.97
N ASP A 102 29.54 -15.19 -3.73
CA ASP A 102 30.70 -15.50 -2.92
C ASP A 102 31.81 -14.46 -3.15
N GLN A 103 32.27 -13.83 -2.07
CA GLN A 103 33.53 -13.10 -2.03
C GLN A 103 34.34 -13.70 -0.89
N SER A 104 35.18 -14.66 -1.27
CA SER A 104 36.40 -15.00 -0.57
C SER A 104 37.42 -13.87 -0.77
N GLU A 105 38.02 -13.35 0.31
CA GLU A 105 39.39 -12.80 0.37
C GLU A 105 39.72 -12.69 1.88
N ALA A 106 40.56 -13.56 2.43
CA ALA A 106 42.03 -13.49 2.39
C ALA A 106 42.56 -12.24 3.10
N LEU A 107 42.86 -12.39 4.39
CA LEU A 107 44.07 -11.93 5.08
C LEU A 107 44.15 -12.59 6.47
#